data_AF-A0A946UB81-F1
#
_entry.id   AF-A0A946UB81-F1
#
_cell.length_a   1.000
_cell.length_b   1.000
_cell.length_c   1.000
_cell.angle_alpha   90.00
_cell.angle_beta   90.00
_cell.angle_gamma   90.00
#
_symmetry.space_group_name_H-M   'P 1'
#
loop_
_entity.id
_entity.type
_entity.pdbx_description
1 polymer ?
#
loop_
_entity_poly.entity_id
_entity_poly.type
_entity_poly.pdbx_seq_one_letter_code
_entity_poly.pdbx_strand_id
1 'polypeptide(L)'
;MKTARRIALPIAAWTLSLTLATAQDDGYYDGIEATSPGALRAALHELIDDHQRFPYTSFDTDTWDVLEQADADQDEPNRVVGLYRNASFARQGGGNNAYNREHVWPRSYGFPDNDENLNYPFTDMHSLFLSDADYNFARSNHPFDYCGDGCAEYATVENDGRGDQGAGYPGDSNWQTGEFTDGTWEVWSGRRGDVARALMYMDLRYEGGVHGETGAAEPDLILTDDRERIDSSNTGNNEAVGYMGMLSTLLEWHEQDPVDDIERQHHETVASFQGNRNPFIDRPEWAACVFQGVCSAFTINAGITDAWFDPATSGQGFFVIVWEDIGQVFLGWFTYDAERPPEDLQSIIGEPGHRWLTAQGPFQGDTALLDIYVSSGGVFDAPEPPVGTPVQDGTVELTFSGCNSGTVVYDIPSAGLTGEIAIQRIVLDNVALCESL
;
A
#
# COMPACT_ATOMS: atom_id res chain seq x y z
N MET A 1 -10.70 65.21 -6.20
CA MET A 1 -11.16 63.86 -5.80
C MET A 1 -11.15 62.97 -7.04
N LYS A 2 -10.09 62.18 -7.24
CA LYS A 2 -9.99 61.20 -8.33
C LYS A 2 -10.38 59.84 -7.76
N THR A 3 -11.47 59.28 -8.27
CA THR A 3 -12.02 57.97 -7.90
C THR A 3 -11.13 56.87 -8.48
N ALA A 4 -10.46 56.11 -7.61
CA ALA A 4 -9.71 54.92 -8.01
C ALA A 4 -10.68 53.74 -8.21
N ARG A 5 -10.81 53.28 -9.46
CA ARG A 5 -11.45 51.99 -9.79
C ARG A 5 -10.50 50.87 -9.35
N ARG A 6 -10.92 50.05 -8.39
CA ARG A 6 -10.27 48.77 -8.08
C ARG A 6 -10.59 47.81 -9.23
N ILE A 7 -9.57 47.35 -9.93
CA ILE A 7 -9.64 46.25 -10.88
C ILE A 7 -9.52 44.98 -10.04
N ALA A 8 -10.61 44.21 -9.95
CA ALA A 8 -10.57 42.85 -9.42
C ALA A 8 -9.92 41.97 -10.49
N LEU A 9 -8.72 41.44 -10.21
CA LEU A 9 -8.17 40.33 -10.98
C LEU A 9 -8.87 39.04 -10.54
N PRO A 10 -9.31 38.18 -11.47
CA PRO A 10 -9.87 36.89 -11.10
C PRO A 10 -8.76 36.01 -10.55
N ILE A 11 -8.95 35.49 -9.35
CA ILE A 11 -8.14 34.41 -8.80
C ILE A 11 -8.56 33.16 -9.57
N ALA A 12 -7.67 32.64 -10.42
CA ALA A 12 -7.87 31.35 -11.04
C ALA A 12 -7.76 30.28 -9.95
N ALA A 13 -8.89 29.68 -9.58
CA ALA A 13 -8.91 28.47 -8.78
C ALA A 13 -8.35 27.34 -9.64
N TRP A 14 -7.14 26.89 -9.34
CA TRP A 14 -6.60 25.65 -9.89
C TRP A 14 -7.27 24.52 -9.12
N THR A 15 -8.30 23.91 -9.71
CA THR A 15 -8.80 22.62 -9.25
C THR A 15 -7.75 21.58 -9.64
N LEU A 16 -6.94 21.15 -8.68
CA LEU A 16 -6.13 19.96 -8.82
C LEU A 16 -7.11 18.78 -8.79
N SER A 17 -7.47 18.24 -9.95
CA SER A 17 -8.15 16.95 -10.00
C SER A 17 -7.12 15.90 -9.64
N LEU A 18 -7.15 15.43 -8.39
CA LEU A 18 -6.44 14.23 -7.98
C LEU A 18 -7.09 13.07 -8.73
N THR A 19 -6.48 12.63 -9.82
CA THR A 19 -6.67 11.24 -10.23
C THR A 19 -6.09 10.40 -9.10
N LEU A 20 -6.90 9.54 -8.47
CA LEU A 20 -6.42 8.45 -7.64
C LEU A 20 -5.49 7.61 -8.51
N ALA A 21 -4.21 7.95 -8.49
CA ALA A 21 -3.18 7.01 -8.84
C ALA A 21 -3.25 5.97 -7.72
N THR A 22 -3.57 4.73 -8.05
CA THR A 22 -3.09 3.61 -7.24
C THR A 22 -1.60 3.85 -7.12
N ALA A 23 -1.10 4.28 -5.96
CA ALA A 23 0.32 4.52 -5.87
C ALA A 23 0.97 3.15 -6.00
N GLN A 24 1.59 3.04 -7.16
CA GLN A 24 2.47 1.98 -7.53
C GLN A 24 3.56 1.91 -6.48
N ASP A 25 3.87 0.70 -6.02
CA ASP A 25 5.12 0.40 -5.34
C ASP A 25 6.26 0.77 -6.31
N ASP A 26 6.75 2.02 -6.23
CA ASP A 26 7.76 2.63 -7.10
C ASP A 26 9.16 2.06 -6.81
N GLY A 27 9.22 0.73 -6.68
CA GLY A 27 10.35 -0.01 -6.15
C GLY A 27 10.60 0.21 -4.66
N TYR A 28 9.61 0.70 -3.89
CA TYR A 28 9.78 0.95 -2.46
C TYR A 28 10.12 -0.34 -1.72
N TYR A 29 9.52 -1.46 -2.12
CA TYR A 29 9.81 -2.79 -1.57
C TYR A 29 10.83 -3.60 -2.39
N ASP A 30 11.61 -2.98 -3.27
CA ASP A 30 12.59 -3.71 -4.08
C ASP A 30 13.59 -4.48 -3.20
N GLY A 31 13.72 -5.79 -3.47
CA GLY A 31 14.60 -6.69 -2.72
C GLY A 31 14.02 -7.22 -1.41
N ILE A 32 12.77 -6.88 -1.07
CA ILE A 32 12.06 -7.46 0.06
C ILE A 32 11.40 -8.77 -0.36
N GLU A 33 11.81 -9.86 0.27
CA GLU A 33 11.36 -11.21 -0.05
C GLU A 33 10.72 -11.90 1.16
N ALA A 34 9.48 -12.37 1.00
CA ALA A 34 8.74 -13.11 2.01
C ALA A 34 9.18 -14.57 2.14
N THR A 35 10.49 -14.81 2.31
CA THR A 35 11.09 -16.15 2.36
C THR A 35 10.99 -16.82 3.73
N SER A 36 11.01 -16.04 4.81
CA SER A 36 10.81 -16.53 6.17
C SER A 36 10.34 -15.40 7.10
N PRO A 37 9.67 -15.71 8.22
CA PRO A 37 9.08 -14.69 9.10
C PRO A 37 10.13 -13.71 9.63
N GLY A 38 11.25 -14.24 10.13
CA GLY A 38 12.31 -13.42 10.70
C GLY A 38 13.09 -12.59 9.67
N ALA A 39 13.27 -13.11 8.46
CA ALA A 39 13.93 -12.36 7.38
C ALA A 39 13.03 -11.22 6.88
N LEU A 40 11.74 -11.50 6.67
CA LEU A 40 10.78 -10.50 6.23
C LEU A 40 10.57 -9.42 7.29
N ARG A 41 10.34 -9.79 8.55
CA ARG A 41 10.19 -8.83 9.67
C ARG A 41 11.39 -7.89 9.75
N ALA A 42 12.61 -8.42 9.75
CA ALA A 42 13.82 -7.62 9.84
C ALA A 42 14.02 -6.69 8.62
N ALA A 43 13.75 -7.19 7.40
CA ALA A 43 13.89 -6.39 6.19
C ALA A 43 12.84 -5.27 6.12
N LEU A 44 11.59 -5.56 6.51
CA LEU A 44 10.53 -4.56 6.57
C LEU A 44 10.77 -3.53 7.67
N HIS A 45 11.14 -3.96 8.88
CA HIS A 45 11.45 -3.07 9.99
C HIS A 45 12.51 -2.04 9.57
N GLU A 46 13.63 -2.48 9.00
CA GLU A 46 14.68 -1.58 8.49
C GLU A 46 14.17 -0.64 7.38
N LEU A 47 13.31 -1.12 6.48
CA LEU A 47 12.78 -0.31 5.37
C LEU A 47 11.86 0.82 5.85
N ILE A 48 11.01 0.53 6.84
CA ILE A 48 10.02 1.48 7.35
C ILE A 48 10.51 2.25 8.58
N ASP A 49 11.72 1.93 9.07
CA ASP A 49 12.34 2.57 10.23
C ASP A 49 12.45 4.09 10.04
N ASP A 50 12.35 4.83 11.13
CA ASP A 50 12.14 6.28 11.16
C ASP A 50 10.89 6.76 10.38
N HIS A 51 10.42 7.97 10.69
CA HIS A 51 9.43 8.66 9.88
C HIS A 51 9.57 10.16 10.05
N GLN A 52 9.19 10.93 9.03
CA GLN A 52 9.14 12.38 9.17
C GLN A 52 8.08 12.75 10.20
N ARG A 53 8.51 13.38 11.29
CA ARG A 53 7.62 13.83 12.37
C ARG A 53 6.88 15.10 11.96
N PHE A 54 5.56 15.10 12.17
CA PHE A 54 4.72 16.30 12.14
C PHE A 54 4.19 16.58 13.54
N PRO A 55 4.25 17.83 14.02
CA PRO A 55 3.90 18.14 15.40
C PRO A 55 2.39 18.15 15.64
N TYR A 56 1.97 18.25 16.89
CA TYR A 56 0.59 18.53 17.29
C TYR A 56 0.45 20.04 17.55
N THR A 57 0.44 20.86 16.50
CA THR A 57 0.39 22.34 16.64
C THR A 57 -0.80 22.96 15.91
N SER A 58 -0.61 24.14 15.31
CA SER A 58 -1.57 24.81 14.41
C SER A 58 -0.88 25.94 13.61
N PHE A 59 0.42 25.82 13.31
CA PHE A 59 1.22 26.92 12.75
C PHE A 59 1.71 26.60 11.33
N ASP A 60 2.63 25.65 11.23
CA ASP A 60 3.07 25.02 9.99
C ASP A 60 2.33 23.68 9.82
N THR A 61 2.59 22.98 8.71
CA THR A 61 2.00 21.65 8.47
C THR A 61 2.15 20.77 9.70
N ASP A 62 1.03 20.27 10.18
CA ASP A 62 0.96 19.46 11.38
C ASP A 62 0.06 18.23 11.19
N THR A 63 -0.13 17.44 12.25
CA THR A 63 -0.97 16.24 12.18
C THR A 63 -2.43 16.53 11.84
N TRP A 64 -2.97 17.73 12.08
CA TRP A 64 -4.32 18.08 11.61
C TRP A 64 -4.38 18.27 10.11
N ASP A 65 -3.42 19.03 9.56
CA ASP A 65 -3.37 19.29 8.12
C ASP A 65 -3.27 17.98 7.32
N VAL A 66 -2.46 17.05 7.80
CA VAL A 66 -2.26 15.75 7.13
C VAL A 66 -3.48 14.85 7.32
N LEU A 67 -4.00 14.69 8.54
CA LEU A 67 -5.13 13.79 8.79
C LEU A 67 -6.44 14.28 8.15
N GLU A 68 -6.68 15.59 8.07
CA GLU A 68 -7.86 16.08 7.34
C GLU A 68 -7.77 15.79 5.83
N GLN A 69 -6.57 15.65 5.27
CA GLN A 69 -6.36 15.18 3.90
C GLN A 69 -6.48 13.66 3.80
N ALA A 70 -5.90 12.92 4.74
CA ALA A 70 -5.89 11.46 4.74
C ALA A 70 -7.32 10.89 4.89
N ASP A 71 -8.07 11.41 5.87
CA ASP A 71 -9.44 10.99 6.18
C ASP A 71 -10.50 11.82 5.43
N ALA A 72 -10.12 12.48 4.33
CA ALA A 72 -11.04 13.23 3.51
C ALA A 72 -12.18 12.34 3.00
N ASP A 73 -13.39 12.87 3.05
CA ASP A 73 -14.53 12.25 2.38
C ASP A 73 -14.29 12.23 0.85
N GLN A 74 -14.41 11.04 0.24
CA GLN A 74 -14.04 10.81 -1.17
C GLN A 74 -14.92 11.58 -2.14
N ASP A 75 -16.19 11.82 -1.77
CA ASP A 75 -17.16 12.56 -2.56
C ASP A 75 -17.24 14.03 -2.17
N GLU A 76 -16.92 14.36 -0.91
CA GLU A 76 -16.92 15.73 -0.39
C GLU A 76 -15.58 16.14 0.26
N PRO A 77 -14.52 16.46 -0.51
CA PRO A 77 -13.17 16.67 0.02
C PRO A 77 -12.99 17.78 1.07
N ASN A 78 -13.99 18.65 1.28
CA ASN A 78 -13.97 19.64 2.38
C ASN A 78 -14.48 19.06 3.72
N ARG A 79 -14.74 17.76 3.75
CA ARG A 79 -15.22 17.00 4.89
C ARG A 79 -14.26 15.87 5.20
N VAL A 80 -14.41 15.30 6.39
CA VAL A 80 -13.65 14.15 6.87
C VAL A 80 -14.60 13.08 7.37
N VAL A 81 -14.28 11.81 7.13
CA VAL A 81 -15.08 10.68 7.61
C VAL A 81 -14.42 10.11 8.86
N GLY A 82 -15.15 10.09 9.97
CA GLY A 82 -14.63 9.56 11.22
C GLY A 82 -14.54 8.03 11.24
N LEU A 83 -13.43 7.50 11.76
CA LEU A 83 -13.11 6.07 11.83
C LEU A 83 -14.26 5.21 12.38
N TYR A 84 -14.72 5.48 13.60
CA TYR A 84 -15.69 4.59 14.25
C TYR A 84 -17.12 4.82 13.81
N ARG A 85 -17.59 6.07 13.78
CA ARG A 85 -19.00 6.37 13.52
C ARG A 85 -19.36 6.33 12.04
N ASN A 86 -18.38 6.33 11.13
CA ASN A 86 -18.58 6.51 9.70
C ASN A 86 -19.32 7.82 9.34
N ALA A 87 -19.27 8.80 10.24
CA ALA A 87 -19.93 10.08 10.04
C ALA A 87 -19.01 11.04 9.30
N SER A 88 -19.55 11.70 8.28
CA SER A 88 -18.87 12.78 7.57
C SER A 88 -19.03 14.09 8.36
N PHE A 89 -17.93 14.83 8.58
CA PHE A 89 -17.89 16.09 9.32
C PHE A 89 -17.26 17.20 8.48
N ALA A 90 -17.75 18.44 8.60
CA ALA A 90 -17.05 19.57 8.00
C ALA A 90 -15.68 19.77 8.66
N ARG A 91 -14.63 19.97 7.85
CA ARG A 91 -13.28 20.26 8.34
C ARG A 91 -13.25 21.49 9.24
N GLN A 92 -12.47 21.42 10.31
CA GLN A 92 -12.38 22.44 11.36
C GLN A 92 -10.96 23.00 11.52
N GLY A 93 -9.95 22.40 10.89
CA GLY A 93 -8.53 22.73 11.11
C GLY A 93 -8.06 22.33 12.51
N GLY A 94 -8.72 21.33 13.11
CA GLY A 94 -8.43 20.79 14.43
C GLY A 94 -9.36 21.18 15.59
N GLY A 95 -9.13 20.53 16.73
CA GLY A 95 -9.90 20.68 17.96
C GLY A 95 -10.41 19.35 18.51
N ASN A 96 -11.24 19.40 19.56
CA ASN A 96 -11.87 18.23 20.19
C ASN A 96 -13.40 18.40 20.23
N ASN A 97 -13.99 18.91 19.14
CA ASN A 97 -15.42 19.23 19.09
C ASN A 97 -16.19 18.10 18.38
N ALA A 98 -16.36 18.19 17.06
CA ALA A 98 -17.10 17.19 16.30
C ALA A 98 -16.28 15.90 16.12
N TYR A 99 -14.98 16.07 15.91
CA TYR A 99 -14.02 14.99 15.83
C TYR A 99 -12.73 15.37 16.58
N ASN A 100 -11.93 14.35 16.89
CA ASN A 100 -10.60 14.46 17.46
C ASN A 100 -9.65 13.44 16.79
N ARG A 101 -8.36 13.50 17.14
CA ARG A 101 -7.36 12.50 16.71
C ARG A 101 -7.44 11.28 17.61
N GLU A 102 -7.60 10.12 17.00
CA GLU A 102 -7.70 8.82 17.62
C GLU A 102 -6.40 8.04 17.43
N HIS A 103 -5.79 7.68 18.56
CA HIS A 103 -4.61 6.82 18.61
C HIS A 103 -5.06 5.36 18.64
N VAL A 104 -5.06 4.69 17.49
CA VAL A 104 -5.50 3.30 17.40
C VAL A 104 -4.60 2.39 18.24
N TRP A 105 -3.29 2.61 18.30
CA TRP A 105 -2.52 2.15 19.46
C TRP A 105 -2.68 3.18 20.60
N PRO A 106 -3.39 2.90 21.71
CA PRO A 106 -3.62 3.90 22.73
C PRO A 106 -2.30 4.43 23.26
N ARG A 107 -2.08 5.75 23.19
CA ARG A 107 -0.85 6.38 23.69
C ARG A 107 -0.52 6.02 25.15
N SER A 108 -1.51 5.66 25.95
CA SER A 108 -1.29 5.21 27.34
C SER A 108 -0.46 3.93 27.43
N TYR A 109 -0.30 3.17 26.34
CA TYR A 109 0.39 1.88 26.28
C TYR A 109 1.81 2.05 25.75
N GLY A 110 2.61 2.83 26.49
CA GLY A 110 4.05 2.95 26.29
C GLY A 110 4.56 4.32 25.84
N PHE A 111 3.69 5.21 25.34
CA PHE A 111 4.10 6.52 24.80
C PHE A 111 3.10 7.66 25.10
N PRO A 112 2.75 7.93 26.37
CA PRO A 112 1.66 8.82 26.73
C PRO A 112 1.88 10.29 26.39
N ASP A 113 3.09 10.78 26.21
CA ASP A 113 3.35 12.22 26.03
C ASP A 113 3.70 12.59 24.60
N ASN A 114 3.31 13.81 24.24
CA ASN A 114 3.64 14.48 22.99
C ASN A 114 4.85 15.39 23.22
N ASP A 115 5.98 14.82 23.63
CA ASP A 115 7.22 15.59 23.68
C ASP A 115 7.76 15.73 22.24
N GLU A 116 8.17 16.96 21.89
CA GLU A 116 8.62 17.27 20.54
C GLU A 116 9.87 16.50 20.12
N ASN A 117 10.66 16.00 21.09
CA ASN A 117 11.89 15.25 20.85
C ASN A 117 11.86 13.81 21.41
N LEU A 118 10.77 13.42 22.06
CA LEU A 118 10.64 12.12 22.75
C LEU A 118 9.22 11.61 22.46
N ASN A 119 9.10 10.44 21.82
CA ASN A 119 7.89 9.83 21.22
C ASN A 119 7.57 10.17 19.77
N TYR A 120 8.24 9.44 18.87
CA TYR A 120 7.81 9.26 17.48
C TYR A 120 6.44 8.55 17.34
N PRO A 121 6.14 7.46 18.09
CA PRO A 121 4.85 6.76 17.98
C PRO A 121 3.63 7.66 18.20
N PHE A 122 3.77 8.73 18.99
CA PHE A 122 2.68 9.67 19.26
C PHE A 122 2.21 10.42 18.01
N THR A 123 3.14 10.68 17.09
CA THR A 123 2.92 11.46 15.87
C THR A 123 2.78 10.61 14.61
N ASP A 124 2.86 9.29 14.74
CA ASP A 124 2.78 8.40 13.60
C ASP A 124 1.34 8.28 13.10
N MET A 125 1.10 8.87 11.93
CA MET A 125 -0.21 8.97 11.32
C MET A 125 -0.66 7.69 10.64
N HIS A 126 0.20 6.67 10.48
CA HIS A 126 -0.26 5.33 10.05
C HIS A 126 -1.10 4.63 11.12
N SER A 127 -1.08 5.12 12.37
CA SER A 127 -1.92 4.64 13.49
C SER A 127 -2.81 5.72 14.11
N LEU A 128 -2.87 6.91 13.48
CA LEU A 128 -3.63 8.05 13.96
C LEU A 128 -4.73 8.37 12.96
N PHE A 129 -5.98 8.45 13.43
CA PHE A 129 -7.14 8.68 12.56
C PHE A 129 -8.00 9.82 13.12
N LEU A 130 -8.87 10.40 12.30
CA LEU A 130 -9.94 11.26 12.79
C LEU A 130 -11.13 10.40 13.23
N SER A 131 -11.67 10.70 14.41
CA SER A 131 -12.85 10.01 14.94
C SER A 131 -13.84 11.01 15.51
N ASP A 132 -15.14 10.67 15.43
CA ASP A 132 -16.18 11.32 16.23
C ASP A 132 -15.72 11.37 17.70
N ALA A 133 -15.80 12.55 18.31
CA ALA A 133 -15.19 12.80 19.60
C ALA A 133 -15.82 11.97 20.73
N ASP A 134 -17.14 11.71 20.66
CA ASP A 134 -17.85 10.88 21.64
C ASP A 134 -17.47 9.40 21.48
N TYR A 135 -17.23 8.95 20.25
CA TYR A 135 -16.84 7.58 19.95
C TYR A 135 -15.39 7.32 20.36
N ASN A 136 -14.49 8.25 20.10
CA ASN A 136 -13.11 8.17 20.60
C ASN A 136 -13.11 8.13 22.15
N PHE A 137 -13.87 9.02 22.79
CA PHE A 137 -14.00 9.01 24.25
C PHE A 137 -14.51 7.67 24.79
N ALA A 138 -15.52 7.07 24.13
CA ALA A 138 -16.05 5.77 24.50
C ALA A 138 -15.07 4.62 24.25
N ARG A 139 -14.29 4.68 23.17
CA ARG A 139 -13.22 3.73 22.87
C ARG A 139 -12.14 3.74 23.94
N SER A 140 -11.81 4.90 24.49
CA SER A 140 -10.87 5.03 25.61
C SER A 140 -9.52 4.37 25.27
N ASN A 141 -9.01 3.49 26.13
CA ASN A 141 -7.86 2.62 25.87
C ASN A 141 -8.26 1.13 25.83
N HIS A 142 -9.52 0.83 25.52
CA HIS A 142 -9.99 -0.56 25.45
C HIS A 142 -9.17 -1.38 24.45
N PRO A 143 -8.70 -2.60 24.82
CA PRO A 143 -8.16 -3.54 23.86
C PRO A 143 -9.18 -3.85 22.76
N PHE A 144 -8.71 -3.98 21.52
CA PHE A 144 -9.56 -4.43 20.42
C PHE A 144 -9.76 -5.93 20.48
N ASP A 145 -11.01 -6.35 20.41
CA ASP A 145 -11.42 -7.76 20.37
C ASP A 145 -12.90 -7.85 19.95
N TYR A 146 -13.41 -9.04 19.68
CA TYR A 146 -14.85 -9.24 19.57
C TYR A 146 -15.53 -9.06 20.92
N CYS A 147 -16.65 -8.36 20.92
CA CYS A 147 -17.44 -8.08 22.09
C CYS A 147 -18.36 -9.26 22.42
N GLY A 148 -18.47 -9.60 23.70
CA GLY A 148 -19.30 -10.73 24.16
C GLY A 148 -20.75 -10.34 24.50
N ASP A 149 -21.35 -11.09 25.42
CA ASP A 149 -22.67 -10.75 25.97
C ASP A 149 -22.62 -9.41 26.74
N GLY A 150 -23.65 -8.57 26.57
CA GLY A 150 -23.84 -7.36 27.37
C GLY A 150 -23.16 -6.09 26.83
N CYS A 151 -22.69 -6.11 25.59
CA CYS A 151 -22.05 -4.95 24.97
C CYS A 151 -23.02 -3.80 24.68
N ALA A 152 -22.50 -2.58 24.83
CA ALA A 152 -23.14 -1.35 24.42
C ALA A 152 -22.89 -1.10 22.92
N GLU A 153 -23.96 -0.80 22.20
CA GLU A 153 -23.93 -0.49 20.76
C GLU A 153 -23.52 0.97 20.53
N TYR A 154 -22.58 1.17 19.61
CA TYR A 154 -22.12 2.46 19.11
C TYR A 154 -22.31 2.47 17.59
N ALA A 155 -23.53 2.87 17.19
CA ALA A 155 -24.01 2.76 15.82
C ALA A 155 -23.24 3.61 14.80
N THR A 156 -22.93 3.01 13.66
CA THR A 156 -22.45 3.77 12.51
C THR A 156 -23.58 4.57 11.87
N VAL A 157 -23.23 5.52 11.00
CA VAL A 157 -24.18 6.16 10.08
C VAL A 157 -23.85 5.74 8.65
N GLU A 158 -24.87 5.70 7.80
CA GLU A 158 -24.68 5.47 6.37
C GLU A 158 -23.89 6.62 5.76
N ASN A 159 -22.77 6.29 5.12
CA ASN A 159 -21.96 7.19 4.32
C ASN A 159 -21.32 6.38 3.19
N ASP A 160 -21.50 6.83 1.94
CA ASP A 160 -21.00 6.19 0.72
C ASP A 160 -21.35 4.70 0.60
N GLY A 161 -22.57 4.33 1.02
CA GLY A 161 -23.05 2.95 0.96
C GLY A 161 -22.47 2.01 2.03
N ARG A 162 -21.68 2.52 2.98
CA ARG A 162 -21.16 1.80 4.15
C ARG A 162 -21.83 2.31 5.43
N GLY A 163 -21.93 1.48 6.46
CA GLY A 163 -22.57 1.87 7.71
C GLY A 163 -24.09 1.68 7.73
N ASP A 164 -24.68 1.76 8.92
CA ASP A 164 -26.12 1.65 9.23
C ASP A 164 -26.80 0.36 8.70
N GLN A 165 -26.03 -0.70 8.48
CA GLN A 165 -26.54 -1.98 7.99
C GLN A 165 -26.90 -2.97 9.11
N GLY A 166 -28.04 -2.71 9.75
CA GLY A 166 -28.73 -3.70 10.57
C GLY A 166 -28.69 -3.44 12.08
N ALA A 167 -29.78 -3.82 12.74
CA ALA A 167 -29.95 -3.62 14.18
C ALA A 167 -29.52 -4.87 14.96
N GLY A 168 -28.76 -4.66 16.03
CA GLY A 168 -28.40 -5.70 17.00
C GLY A 168 -27.15 -6.50 16.64
N TYR A 169 -26.51 -7.06 17.66
CA TYR A 169 -25.17 -7.66 17.57
C TYR A 169 -25.07 -8.81 16.54
N PRO A 170 -23.98 -8.85 15.72
CA PRO A 170 -22.91 -7.85 15.67
C PRO A 170 -23.24 -6.62 14.81
N GLY A 171 -24.33 -6.62 14.03
CA GLY A 171 -24.79 -5.46 13.25
C GLY A 171 -23.70 -4.79 12.41
N ASP A 172 -23.94 -3.55 12.01
CA ASP A 172 -22.92 -2.69 11.39
C ASP A 172 -22.58 -1.55 12.36
N SER A 173 -22.01 -1.91 13.50
CA SER A 173 -21.80 -1.01 14.64
C SER A 173 -20.52 -1.35 15.37
N ASN A 174 -20.02 -0.38 16.15
CA ASN A 174 -18.97 -0.66 17.12
C ASN A 174 -19.63 -1.17 18.41
N TRP A 175 -18.89 -1.95 19.18
CA TRP A 175 -19.40 -2.52 20.43
C TRP A 175 -18.39 -2.36 21.54
N GLN A 176 -18.88 -2.00 22.72
CA GLN A 176 -18.03 -1.72 23.86
C GLN A 176 -18.51 -2.47 25.10
N THR A 177 -17.58 -2.98 25.89
CA THR A 177 -17.86 -3.55 27.21
C THR A 177 -16.74 -3.22 28.19
N GLY A 178 -17.04 -3.33 29.48
CA GLY A 178 -16.11 -3.06 30.58
C GLY A 178 -15.62 -1.61 30.64
N GLU A 179 -14.53 -1.39 31.38
CA GLU A 179 -13.89 -0.09 31.56
C GLU A 179 -12.38 -0.25 31.32
N PHE A 180 -11.77 0.71 30.64
CA PHE A 180 -10.33 0.75 30.37
C PHE A 180 -9.74 -0.58 29.85
N THR A 181 -8.64 -1.05 30.43
CA THR A 181 -7.92 -2.29 30.07
C THR A 181 -8.76 -3.56 30.25
N ASP A 182 -9.68 -3.58 31.22
CA ASP A 182 -10.61 -4.70 31.48
C ASP A 182 -11.72 -4.79 30.41
N GLY A 183 -11.92 -3.72 29.66
CA GLY A 183 -12.96 -3.65 28.64
C GLY A 183 -12.56 -4.18 27.28
N THR A 184 -13.39 -3.94 26.28
CA THR A 184 -13.16 -4.32 24.88
C THR A 184 -13.85 -3.33 23.96
N TRP A 185 -13.21 -3.02 22.84
CA TRP A 185 -13.81 -2.31 21.72
C TRP A 185 -13.80 -3.19 20.47
N GLU A 186 -14.97 -3.60 20.00
CA GLU A 186 -15.15 -4.24 18.70
C GLU A 186 -15.45 -3.16 17.67
N VAL A 187 -14.62 -3.08 16.62
CA VAL A 187 -14.81 -2.12 15.54
C VAL A 187 -15.87 -2.65 14.57
N TRP A 188 -16.68 -1.76 14.01
CA TRP A 188 -17.64 -2.09 12.95
C TRP A 188 -16.94 -2.71 11.74
N SER A 189 -17.65 -3.58 11.01
CA SER A 189 -17.02 -4.49 10.06
C SER A 189 -16.26 -3.84 8.91
N GLY A 190 -16.59 -2.59 8.55
CA GLY A 190 -15.91 -1.87 7.48
C GLY A 190 -14.66 -1.09 7.90
N ARG A 191 -14.18 -1.25 9.14
CA ARG A 191 -12.91 -0.64 9.60
C ARG A 191 -12.05 -1.61 10.41
N ARG A 192 -12.39 -2.89 10.39
CA ARG A 192 -11.69 -3.94 11.16
C ARG A 192 -10.30 -4.17 10.58
N GLY A 193 -10.19 -4.19 9.26
CA GLY A 193 -8.95 -4.37 8.53
C GLY A 193 -8.01 -3.18 8.72
N ASP A 194 -8.55 -1.96 8.59
CA ASP A 194 -7.83 -0.70 8.82
C ASP A 194 -7.15 -0.67 10.19
N VAL A 195 -7.93 -0.97 11.24
CA VAL A 195 -7.43 -1.01 12.62
C VAL A 195 -6.42 -2.13 12.82
N ALA A 196 -6.65 -3.30 12.24
CA ALA A 196 -5.71 -4.41 12.32
C ALA A 196 -4.38 -4.09 11.66
N ARG A 197 -4.38 -3.55 10.43
CA ARG A 197 -3.16 -3.20 9.68
C ARG A 197 -2.41 -2.02 10.29
N ALA A 198 -3.10 -1.04 10.86
CA ALA A 198 -2.48 0.03 11.63
C ALA A 198 -1.75 -0.50 12.88
N LEU A 199 -2.36 -1.44 13.61
CA LEU A 199 -1.75 -2.04 14.80
C LEU A 199 -0.60 -2.98 14.48
N MET A 200 -0.73 -3.81 13.44
CA MET A 200 0.35 -4.66 12.95
C MET A 200 1.55 -3.83 12.47
N TYR A 201 1.29 -2.69 11.82
CA TYR A 201 2.32 -1.74 11.47
C TYR A 201 3.05 -1.20 12.70
N MET A 202 2.34 -0.81 13.77
CA MET A 202 2.99 -0.30 14.98
C MET A 202 3.91 -1.34 15.64
N ASP A 203 3.55 -2.63 15.63
CA ASP A 203 4.42 -3.71 16.11
C ASP A 203 5.69 -3.84 15.27
N LEU A 204 5.53 -3.83 13.95
CA LEU A 204 6.64 -3.99 13.01
C LEU A 204 7.56 -2.77 12.97
N ARG A 205 6.99 -1.56 13.02
CA ARG A 205 7.75 -0.32 12.94
C ARG A 205 8.54 -0.10 14.22
N TYR A 206 7.93 -0.30 15.38
CA TYR A 206 8.55 0.02 16.67
C TYR A 206 9.04 -1.24 17.39
N GLU A 207 10.21 -1.75 16.99
CA GLU A 207 10.87 -2.91 17.64
C GLU A 207 11.87 -2.48 18.74
N GLY A 208 11.73 -1.24 19.23
CA GLY A 208 12.66 -0.59 20.13
C GLY A 208 13.90 -0.04 19.43
N GLY A 209 14.80 0.58 20.21
CA GLY A 209 16.04 1.14 19.68
C GLY A 209 16.08 2.65 19.80
N VAL A 210 16.64 3.31 18.78
CA VAL A 210 16.72 4.78 18.73
C VAL A 210 16.47 5.27 17.32
N HIS A 211 15.75 6.38 17.19
CA HIS A 211 15.55 7.05 15.92
C HIS A 211 16.90 7.44 15.30
N GLY A 212 17.11 7.14 14.02
CA GLY A 212 18.42 7.24 13.35
C GLY A 212 18.99 8.66 13.31
N GLU A 213 18.16 9.67 13.06
CA GLU A 213 18.60 11.08 13.01
C GLU A 213 18.71 11.77 14.37
N THR A 214 17.69 11.63 15.23
CA THR A 214 17.61 12.39 16.49
C THR A 214 18.20 11.67 17.68
N GLY A 215 18.36 10.34 17.58
CA GLY A 215 18.80 9.49 18.69
C GLY A 215 17.77 9.35 19.81
N ALA A 216 16.51 9.75 19.57
CA ALA A 216 15.43 9.56 20.53
C ALA A 216 15.19 8.07 20.75
N ALA A 217 15.01 7.63 22.00
CA ALA A 217 14.68 6.25 22.28
C ALA A 217 13.28 5.91 21.77
N GLU A 218 13.14 4.76 21.13
CA GLU A 218 11.87 4.23 20.65
C GLU A 218 11.45 3.01 21.49
N PRO A 219 10.15 2.84 21.77
CA PRO A 219 9.64 1.66 22.47
C PRO A 219 9.61 0.43 21.56
N ASP A 220 9.64 -0.75 22.18
CA ASP A 220 9.27 -2.03 21.54
C ASP A 220 7.76 -2.26 21.74
N LEU A 221 6.97 -2.02 20.70
CA LEU A 221 5.53 -2.21 20.70
C LEU A 221 5.22 -3.62 20.20
N ILE A 222 4.46 -4.39 20.97
CA ILE A 222 4.24 -5.81 20.71
C ILE A 222 2.74 -6.15 20.77
N LEU A 223 2.21 -6.71 19.69
CA LEU A 223 0.89 -7.32 19.67
C LEU A 223 0.87 -8.67 20.38
N THR A 224 -0.17 -8.93 21.18
CA THR A 224 -0.23 -10.16 21.99
C THR A 224 -1.64 -10.57 22.37
N ASP A 225 -1.92 -11.87 22.42
CA ASP A 225 -3.18 -12.38 22.98
C ASP A 225 -3.19 -12.42 24.53
N ASP A 226 -2.11 -11.99 25.18
CA ASP A 226 -1.98 -11.98 26.64
C ASP A 226 -2.57 -10.70 27.25
N ARG A 227 -3.84 -10.79 27.69
CA ARG A 227 -4.56 -9.69 28.37
C ARG A 227 -3.84 -9.14 29.59
N GLU A 228 -3.10 -9.96 30.36
CA GLU A 228 -2.38 -9.48 31.53
C GLU A 228 -1.21 -8.57 31.11
N ARG A 229 -0.54 -8.89 30.00
CA ARG A 229 0.50 -8.01 29.43
C ARG A 229 -0.08 -6.71 28.92
N ILE A 230 -1.19 -6.76 28.19
CA ILE A 230 -1.87 -5.55 27.69
C ILE A 230 -2.27 -4.65 28.86
N ASP A 231 -2.91 -5.19 29.89
CA ASP A 231 -3.28 -4.43 31.09
C ASP A 231 -2.06 -3.77 31.74
N SER A 232 -0.95 -4.51 31.85
CA SER A 232 0.29 -4.00 32.44
C SER A 232 0.93 -2.85 31.66
N SER A 233 0.59 -2.65 30.39
CA SER A 233 1.11 -1.57 29.57
C SER A 233 0.45 -0.21 29.82
N ASN A 234 -0.68 -0.16 30.52
CA ASN A 234 -1.35 1.08 30.89
C ASN A 234 -0.68 1.79 32.08
N THR A 235 0.59 2.15 31.96
CA THR A 235 1.36 2.73 33.07
C THR A 235 1.23 4.25 33.15
N GLY A 236 0.86 4.89 32.03
CA GLY A 236 0.87 6.34 31.90
C GLY A 236 2.28 6.95 31.89
N ASN A 237 3.32 6.15 31.63
CA ASN A 237 4.71 6.62 31.42
C ASN A 237 5.25 6.14 30.06
N ASN A 238 6.37 6.74 29.65
CA ASN A 238 7.15 6.20 28.53
C ASN A 238 7.84 4.91 28.97
N GLU A 239 7.48 3.81 28.32
CA GLU A 239 7.99 2.48 28.63
C GLU A 239 8.90 1.99 27.52
N ALA A 240 9.88 1.15 27.88
CA ALA A 240 10.74 0.52 26.88
C ALA A 240 10.00 -0.54 26.05
N VAL A 241 8.91 -1.10 26.60
CA VAL A 241 8.08 -2.12 25.95
C VAL A 241 6.61 -1.80 26.21
N GLY A 242 5.79 -1.81 25.15
CA GLY A 242 4.33 -1.65 25.22
C GLY A 242 3.64 -2.85 24.59
N TYR A 243 2.52 -3.29 25.18
CA TYR A 243 1.69 -4.39 24.68
C TYR A 243 0.29 -3.89 24.37
N MET A 244 -0.30 -4.36 23.27
CA MET A 244 -1.67 -4.06 22.88
C MET A 244 -2.25 -5.19 22.03
N GLY A 245 -3.58 -5.18 21.84
CA GLY A 245 -4.27 -5.85 20.75
C GLY A 245 -4.25 -7.38 20.78
N MET A 246 -5.43 -8.00 20.77
CA MET A 246 -5.55 -9.45 20.64
C MET A 246 -5.10 -9.86 19.22
N LEU A 247 -3.83 -10.25 19.09
CA LEU A 247 -3.19 -10.52 17.79
C LEU A 247 -4.02 -11.50 16.93
N SER A 248 -4.55 -12.55 17.55
CA SER A 248 -5.42 -13.52 16.87
C SER A 248 -6.67 -12.88 16.28
N THR A 249 -7.34 -11.99 17.01
CA THR A 249 -8.52 -11.24 16.53
C THR A 249 -8.16 -10.25 15.44
N LEU A 250 -7.02 -9.56 15.56
CA LEU A 250 -6.56 -8.60 14.55
C LEU A 250 -6.23 -9.29 13.22
N LEU A 251 -5.61 -10.48 13.27
CA LEU A 251 -5.36 -11.28 12.05
C LEU A 251 -6.66 -11.75 11.40
N GLU A 252 -7.66 -12.17 12.19
CA GLU A 252 -8.98 -12.51 11.68
C GLU A 252 -9.67 -11.29 11.03
N TRP A 253 -9.58 -10.12 11.66
CA TRP A 253 -10.12 -8.86 11.13
C TRP A 253 -9.45 -8.44 9.83
N HIS A 254 -8.13 -8.57 9.75
CA HIS A 254 -7.36 -8.32 8.54
C HIS A 254 -7.82 -9.19 7.36
N GLU A 255 -8.10 -10.47 7.59
CA GLU A 255 -8.60 -11.39 6.55
C GLU A 255 -10.06 -11.09 6.14
N GLN A 256 -10.89 -10.66 7.09
CA GLN A 256 -12.32 -10.40 6.86
C GLN A 256 -12.61 -9.08 6.16
N ASP A 257 -11.73 -8.09 6.29
CA ASP A 257 -11.88 -6.72 5.79
C ASP A 257 -10.66 -6.34 4.93
N PRO A 258 -10.67 -6.70 3.63
CA PRO A 258 -9.57 -6.40 2.70
C PRO A 258 -9.33 -4.90 2.51
N VAL A 259 -8.13 -4.53 2.06
CA VAL A 259 -7.76 -3.14 1.81
C VAL A 259 -8.70 -2.49 0.78
N ASP A 260 -9.31 -1.38 1.16
CA ASP A 260 -10.22 -0.61 0.30
C ASP A 260 -9.65 0.76 -0.10
N ASP A 261 -10.41 1.52 -0.90
CA ASP A 261 -9.97 2.80 -1.43
C ASP A 261 -9.85 3.89 -0.35
N ILE A 262 -10.62 3.78 0.74
CA ILE A 262 -10.56 4.76 1.83
C ILE A 262 -9.28 4.53 2.63
N GLU A 263 -8.95 3.28 2.93
CA GLU A 263 -7.69 2.94 3.59
C GLU A 263 -6.49 3.28 2.71
N ARG A 264 -6.53 2.97 1.40
CA ARG A 264 -5.49 3.40 0.45
C ARG A 264 -5.30 4.91 0.43
N GLN A 265 -6.38 5.69 0.42
CA GLN A 265 -6.28 7.15 0.44
C GLN A 265 -5.56 7.65 1.70
N HIS A 266 -5.92 7.11 2.87
CA HIS A 266 -5.28 7.47 4.12
C HIS A 266 -3.78 7.16 4.06
N HIS A 267 -3.45 5.92 3.70
CA HIS A 267 -2.08 5.41 3.57
C HIS A 267 -1.24 6.24 2.60
N GLU A 268 -1.73 6.51 1.39
CA GLU A 268 -0.97 7.30 0.41
C GLU A 268 -0.73 8.73 0.87
N THR A 269 -1.73 9.32 1.52
CA THR A 269 -1.59 10.66 2.07
C THR A 269 -0.52 10.65 3.14
N VAL A 270 -0.63 9.79 4.15
CA VAL A 270 0.35 9.71 5.24
C VAL A 270 1.75 9.41 4.71
N ALA A 271 1.90 8.44 3.81
CA ALA A 271 3.20 8.09 3.21
C ALA A 271 3.84 9.28 2.47
N SER A 272 3.05 10.10 1.77
CA SER A 272 3.56 11.29 1.07
C SER A 272 4.12 12.36 2.01
N PHE A 273 3.68 12.39 3.26
CA PHE A 273 4.16 13.30 4.29
C PHE A 273 5.27 12.67 5.15
N GLN A 274 5.04 11.46 5.67
CA GLN A 274 5.93 10.77 6.61
C GLN A 274 7.10 10.06 5.96
N GLY A 275 7.02 9.76 4.66
CA GLY A 275 8.09 9.14 3.87
C GLY A 275 8.17 7.61 3.97
N ASN A 276 7.60 7.01 5.02
CA ASN A 276 7.49 5.57 5.17
C ASN A 276 6.07 5.06 4.86
N ARG A 277 5.95 3.78 4.53
CA ARG A 277 4.68 3.13 4.12
C ARG A 277 4.29 2.04 5.11
N ASN A 278 2.99 1.77 5.25
CA ASN A 278 2.50 0.58 5.96
C ASN A 278 2.55 -0.66 5.04
N PRO A 279 3.44 -1.64 5.30
CA PRO A 279 3.60 -2.80 4.44
C PRO A 279 2.36 -3.69 4.38
N PHE A 280 1.53 -3.69 5.42
CA PHE A 280 0.34 -4.54 5.47
C PHE A 280 -0.83 -3.96 4.69
N ILE A 281 -0.77 -2.69 4.27
CA ILE A 281 -1.71 -2.07 3.34
C ILE A 281 -1.25 -2.31 1.90
N ASP A 282 0.04 -2.13 1.62
CA ASP A 282 0.61 -2.35 0.29
C ASP A 282 0.68 -3.83 -0.10
N ARG A 283 1.00 -4.69 0.87
CA ARG A 283 1.23 -6.14 0.71
C ARG A 283 0.54 -6.92 1.84
N PRO A 284 -0.80 -6.99 1.85
CA PRO A 284 -1.57 -7.62 2.93
C PRO A 284 -1.12 -9.06 3.24
N GLU A 285 -0.69 -9.81 2.22
CA GLU A 285 -0.22 -11.18 2.36
C GLU A 285 0.99 -11.33 3.30
N TRP A 286 1.77 -10.26 3.52
CA TRP A 286 2.92 -10.30 4.43
C TRP A 286 2.53 -10.42 5.90
N ALA A 287 1.30 -10.05 6.29
CA ALA A 287 0.83 -10.23 7.66
C ALA A 287 0.87 -11.72 8.07
N ALA A 288 0.47 -12.63 7.18
CA ALA A 288 0.52 -14.07 7.43
C ALA A 288 1.96 -14.58 7.62
N CYS A 289 2.92 -14.06 6.84
CA CYS A 289 4.32 -14.43 7.01
C CYS A 289 4.90 -13.93 8.33
N VAL A 290 4.71 -12.64 8.63
CA VAL A 290 5.28 -11.99 9.84
C VAL A 290 4.67 -12.57 11.11
N PHE A 291 3.34 -12.68 11.21
CA PHE A 291 2.66 -12.99 12.47
C PHE A 291 2.19 -14.44 12.61
N GLN A 292 1.92 -15.15 11.50
CA GLN A 292 1.44 -16.54 11.54
C GLN A 292 2.51 -17.55 11.12
N GLY A 293 3.67 -17.08 10.64
CA GLY A 293 4.74 -17.93 10.16
C GLY A 293 4.46 -18.57 8.80
N VAL A 294 3.43 -18.12 8.09
CA VAL A 294 3.00 -18.63 6.79
C VAL A 294 3.56 -17.73 5.70
N CYS A 295 4.76 -18.08 5.22
CA CYS A 295 5.46 -17.31 4.21
C CYS A 295 5.29 -17.93 2.83
N SER A 296 4.89 -17.10 1.86
CA SER A 296 4.86 -17.44 0.44
C SER A 296 5.71 -16.42 -0.31
N ALA A 297 6.77 -16.90 -0.96
CA ALA A 297 7.47 -16.10 -1.95
C ALA A 297 6.56 -15.90 -3.16
N PHE A 298 6.67 -14.74 -3.82
CA PHE A 298 5.93 -14.48 -5.05
C PHE A 298 6.21 -15.58 -6.07
N THR A 299 5.17 -16.04 -6.77
CA THR A 299 5.29 -17.04 -7.81
C THR A 299 4.56 -16.56 -9.05
N ILE A 300 5.23 -16.63 -10.20
CA ILE A 300 4.60 -16.36 -11.49
C ILE A 300 3.36 -17.25 -11.64
N ASN A 301 2.22 -16.60 -11.87
CA ASN A 301 0.93 -17.23 -12.07
C ASN A 301 0.24 -16.69 -13.34
N ALA A 302 -0.92 -17.25 -13.69
CA ALA A 302 -1.67 -16.90 -14.90
C ALA A 302 -2.06 -15.42 -14.93
N GLY A 303 -2.24 -14.81 -13.75
CA GLY A 303 -2.54 -13.39 -13.59
C GLY A 303 -1.43 -12.47 -14.08
N ILE A 304 -0.19 -12.93 -14.25
CA ILE A 304 0.92 -12.17 -14.87
C ILE A 304 0.71 -11.90 -16.38
N THR A 305 -0.16 -12.66 -17.04
CA THR A 305 -0.41 -12.54 -18.48
C THR A 305 -0.97 -11.17 -18.84
N ASP A 306 -0.17 -10.31 -19.48
CA ASP A 306 -0.57 -8.95 -19.82
C ASP A 306 0.40 -8.19 -20.73
N ALA A 307 0.09 -6.92 -20.98
CA ALA A 307 0.95 -5.91 -21.55
C ALA A 307 1.78 -5.18 -20.48
N TRP A 308 3.08 -5.08 -20.72
CA TRP A 308 4.06 -4.49 -19.81
C TRP A 308 4.92 -3.47 -20.56
N PHE A 309 5.43 -2.45 -19.88
CA PHE A 309 6.28 -1.42 -20.48
C PHE A 309 7.20 -0.77 -19.46
N ASP A 310 8.23 -0.09 -19.95
CA ASP A 310 9.06 0.81 -19.16
C ASP A 310 8.54 2.25 -19.33
N PRO A 311 8.08 2.92 -18.24
CA PRO A 311 7.66 4.31 -18.30
C PRO A 311 8.76 5.28 -18.76
N ALA A 312 10.03 4.98 -18.48
CA ALA A 312 11.16 5.83 -18.85
C ALA A 312 11.45 5.78 -20.36
N THR A 313 11.04 4.71 -21.05
CA THR A 313 11.25 4.52 -22.49
C THR A 313 9.94 4.24 -23.24
N SER A 314 8.91 5.04 -22.99
CA SER A 314 7.60 4.93 -23.62
C SER A 314 7.67 4.81 -25.17
N GLY A 315 6.91 3.87 -25.73
CA GLY A 315 6.85 3.57 -27.17
C GLY A 315 7.26 2.13 -27.52
N GLN A 316 7.91 1.44 -26.60
CA GLN A 316 8.21 0.01 -26.64
C GLN A 316 7.56 -0.73 -25.46
N GLY A 317 7.52 -2.05 -25.52
CA GLY A 317 6.94 -2.85 -24.44
C GLY A 317 6.89 -4.34 -24.74
N PHE A 318 6.27 -5.07 -23.84
CA PHE A 318 6.26 -6.53 -23.80
C PHE A 318 4.82 -7.03 -23.68
N PHE A 319 4.50 -8.12 -24.37
CA PHE A 319 3.39 -8.99 -24.00
C PHE A 319 3.97 -10.22 -23.31
N VAL A 320 3.57 -10.44 -22.06
CA VAL A 320 3.93 -11.63 -21.29
C VAL A 320 2.72 -12.54 -21.24
N ILE A 321 2.91 -13.82 -21.53
CA ILE A 321 1.87 -14.85 -21.47
C ILE A 321 2.38 -16.00 -20.61
N VAL A 322 1.65 -16.34 -19.57
CA VAL A 322 1.98 -17.43 -18.65
C VAL A 322 1.08 -18.63 -18.93
N TRP A 323 1.70 -19.78 -19.17
CA TRP A 323 1.03 -21.07 -19.26
C TRP A 323 1.42 -21.94 -18.07
N GLU A 324 0.68 -21.78 -16.97
CA GLU A 324 0.91 -22.50 -15.71
C GLU A 324 0.88 -24.01 -15.88
N ASP A 325 -0.11 -24.54 -16.61
CA ASP A 325 -0.32 -25.99 -16.82
C ASP A 325 0.92 -26.72 -17.34
N ILE A 326 1.77 -26.01 -18.08
CA ILE A 326 3.00 -26.55 -18.68
C ILE A 326 4.27 -25.88 -18.14
N GLY A 327 4.16 -24.96 -17.19
CA GLY A 327 5.29 -24.23 -16.60
C GLY A 327 6.11 -23.46 -17.64
N GLN A 328 5.45 -22.72 -18.53
CA GLN A 328 6.11 -21.95 -19.60
C GLN A 328 5.64 -20.51 -19.62
N VAL A 329 6.54 -19.60 -19.99
CA VAL A 329 6.24 -18.21 -20.31
C VAL A 329 6.61 -17.95 -21.77
N PHE A 330 5.76 -17.19 -22.45
CA PHE A 330 6.05 -16.59 -23.75
C PHE A 330 6.09 -15.08 -23.62
N LEU A 331 7.06 -14.47 -24.28
CA LEU A 331 7.26 -13.03 -24.31
C LEU A 331 7.32 -12.55 -25.76
N GLY A 332 6.49 -11.56 -26.09
CA GLY A 332 6.61 -10.78 -27.31
C GLY A 332 7.13 -9.39 -26.98
N TRP A 333 8.29 -9.01 -27.48
CA TRP A 333 8.91 -7.70 -27.25
C TRP A 333 8.79 -6.83 -28.50
N PHE A 334 8.10 -5.71 -28.38
CA PHE A 334 7.98 -4.69 -29.43
C PHE A 334 8.94 -3.56 -29.11
N THR A 335 9.90 -3.34 -29.99
CA THR A 335 10.99 -2.37 -29.77
C THR A 335 11.44 -1.78 -31.10
N TYR A 336 12.58 -1.10 -31.09
CA TYR A 336 13.19 -0.45 -32.23
C TYR A 336 14.54 -1.08 -32.53
N ASP A 337 15.07 -0.81 -33.72
CA ASP A 337 16.43 -1.20 -34.08
C ASP A 337 17.46 -0.47 -33.20
N ALA A 338 18.64 -1.08 -33.04
CA ALA A 338 19.73 -0.55 -32.23
C ALA A 338 20.27 0.79 -32.77
N GLU A 339 20.17 0.99 -34.08
CA GLU A 339 20.49 2.23 -34.75
C GLU A 339 19.32 2.70 -35.62
N ARG A 340 19.07 4.01 -35.62
CA ARG A 340 17.99 4.57 -36.44
C ARG A 340 18.29 4.36 -37.92
N PRO A 341 17.34 3.81 -38.70
CA PRO A 341 17.53 3.67 -40.13
C PRO A 341 17.76 5.01 -40.83
N PRO A 342 18.45 5.03 -41.98
CA PRO A 342 18.56 6.21 -42.82
C PRO A 342 17.20 6.84 -43.14
N GLU A 343 17.12 8.17 -43.17
CA GLU A 343 15.86 8.91 -43.42
C GLU A 343 15.24 8.62 -44.80
N ASP A 344 16.02 8.09 -45.75
CA ASP A 344 15.56 7.73 -47.09
C ASP A 344 15.02 6.30 -47.19
N LEU A 345 15.12 5.50 -46.12
CA LEU A 345 14.55 4.15 -46.09
C LEU A 345 13.03 4.24 -45.95
N GLN A 346 12.30 3.71 -46.94
CA GLN A 346 10.84 3.69 -46.92
C GLN A 346 10.30 2.29 -46.59
N SER A 347 9.29 2.26 -45.72
CA SER A 347 8.43 1.10 -45.44
C SER A 347 7.08 1.29 -46.14
N ILE A 348 6.45 0.19 -46.55
CA ILE A 348 5.07 0.22 -47.09
C ILE A 348 4.06 0.38 -45.95
N ILE A 349 4.33 -0.24 -44.80
CA ILE A 349 3.50 -0.22 -43.59
C ILE A 349 4.43 -0.05 -42.39
N GLY A 350 4.07 0.83 -41.44
CA GLY A 350 4.82 1.06 -40.19
C GLY A 350 6.08 1.92 -40.36
N GLU A 351 6.89 2.02 -39.31
CA GLU A 351 8.18 2.71 -39.34
C GLU A 351 9.32 1.71 -39.62
N PRO A 352 10.32 2.02 -40.47
CA PRO A 352 11.35 1.07 -40.91
C PRO A 352 12.22 0.45 -39.79
N GLY A 353 12.34 1.14 -38.66
CA GLY A 353 13.12 0.76 -37.48
C GLY A 353 12.34 -0.07 -36.47
N HIS A 354 11.04 -0.30 -36.63
CA HIS A 354 10.28 -1.18 -35.72
C HIS A 354 10.81 -2.62 -35.76
N ARG A 355 11.00 -3.22 -34.58
CA ARG A 355 11.45 -4.60 -34.39
C ARG A 355 10.50 -5.33 -33.45
N TRP A 356 10.40 -6.64 -33.65
CA TRP A 356 9.68 -7.53 -32.74
C TRP A 356 10.55 -8.75 -32.50
N LEU A 357 10.67 -9.12 -31.22
CA LEU A 357 11.37 -10.30 -30.77
C LEU A 357 10.39 -11.19 -30.03
N THR A 358 10.63 -12.50 -30.09
CA THR A 358 9.86 -13.47 -29.31
C THR A 358 10.81 -14.29 -28.48
N ALA A 359 10.47 -14.50 -27.21
CA ALA A 359 11.19 -15.37 -26.32
C ALA A 359 10.25 -16.37 -25.66
N GLN A 360 10.75 -17.55 -25.34
CA GLN A 360 9.98 -18.58 -24.63
C GLN A 360 10.89 -19.40 -23.73
N GLY A 361 10.37 -19.83 -22.58
CA GLY A 361 11.09 -20.73 -21.70
C GLY A 361 10.33 -21.06 -20.42
N PRO A 362 10.93 -21.89 -19.54
CA PRO A 362 10.33 -22.24 -18.26
C PRO A 362 10.40 -21.10 -17.24
N PHE A 363 9.56 -21.21 -16.21
CA PHE A 363 9.63 -20.35 -15.03
C PHE A 363 9.68 -21.18 -13.74
N GLN A 364 10.22 -20.59 -12.68
CA GLN A 364 10.25 -21.14 -11.33
C GLN A 364 10.19 -20.00 -10.32
N GLY A 365 9.23 -20.06 -9.39
CA GLY A 365 9.01 -18.95 -8.46
C GLY A 365 8.63 -17.69 -9.23
N ASP A 366 9.28 -16.59 -8.90
CA ASP A 366 9.14 -15.26 -9.48
C ASP A 366 9.90 -15.05 -10.81
N THR A 367 10.72 -16.02 -11.22
CA THR A 367 11.70 -15.87 -12.30
C THR A 367 11.39 -16.77 -13.50
N ALA A 368 11.46 -16.23 -14.72
CA ALA A 368 11.40 -16.98 -15.98
C ALA A 368 12.65 -16.79 -16.82
N LEU A 369 13.22 -17.89 -17.32
CA LEU A 369 14.41 -17.89 -18.18
C LEU A 369 14.00 -18.27 -19.60
N LEU A 370 14.09 -17.33 -20.52
CA LEU A 370 13.54 -17.42 -21.88
C LEU A 370 14.65 -17.39 -22.93
N ASP A 371 14.50 -18.20 -23.97
CA ASP A 371 15.35 -18.16 -25.16
C ASP A 371 14.73 -17.25 -26.22
N ILE A 372 15.49 -16.27 -26.73
CA ILE A 372 15.07 -15.40 -27.83
C ILE A 372 15.21 -16.15 -29.14
N TYR A 373 14.14 -16.18 -29.95
CA TYR A 373 14.15 -16.72 -31.30
C TYR A 373 13.86 -15.64 -32.33
N VAL A 374 14.69 -15.61 -33.38
CA VAL A 374 14.54 -14.70 -34.52
C VAL A 374 14.06 -15.47 -35.73
N SER A 375 12.99 -14.94 -36.34
CA SER A 375 12.39 -15.45 -37.57
C SER A 375 12.62 -14.45 -38.71
N SER A 376 12.95 -14.93 -39.91
CA SER A 376 13.20 -14.06 -41.08
C SER A 376 12.66 -14.65 -42.39
N GLY A 377 12.49 -13.79 -43.40
CA GLY A 377 12.18 -14.20 -44.77
C GLY A 377 10.70 -14.21 -45.17
N GLY A 378 9.76 -13.97 -44.26
CA GLY A 378 8.33 -13.89 -44.57
C GLY A 378 7.88 -12.58 -45.24
N VAL A 379 6.64 -12.56 -45.73
CA VAL A 379 5.97 -11.36 -46.27
C VAL A 379 4.68 -11.09 -45.49
N PHE A 380 4.34 -9.80 -45.33
CA PHE A 380 3.17 -9.35 -44.58
C PHE A 380 1.88 -10.02 -45.05
N ASP A 381 1.16 -10.66 -44.12
CA ASP A 381 -0.12 -11.36 -44.34
C ASP A 381 -0.11 -12.31 -45.54
N ALA A 382 1.03 -12.98 -45.78
CA ALA A 382 1.20 -13.90 -46.89
C ALA A 382 1.83 -15.23 -46.41
N PRO A 383 1.35 -16.37 -46.92
CA PRO A 383 1.96 -17.67 -46.61
C PRO A 383 3.29 -17.90 -47.34
N GLU A 384 3.59 -17.11 -48.39
CA GLU A 384 4.75 -17.27 -49.26
C GLU A 384 5.44 -15.92 -49.52
N PRO A 385 6.78 -15.86 -49.55
CA PRO A 385 7.71 -16.93 -49.18
C PRO A 385 7.56 -17.36 -47.71
N PRO A 386 7.79 -18.65 -47.38
CA PRO A 386 7.66 -19.12 -46.02
C PRO A 386 8.77 -18.51 -45.16
N VAL A 387 8.45 -18.31 -43.89
CA VAL A 387 9.44 -17.91 -42.88
C VAL A 387 10.49 -19.03 -42.74
N GLY A 388 11.77 -18.64 -42.66
CA GLY A 388 12.85 -19.58 -42.39
C GLY A 388 12.74 -20.23 -41.00
N THR A 389 13.51 -21.29 -40.76
CA THR A 389 13.58 -21.91 -39.43
C THR A 389 14.03 -20.88 -38.39
N PRO A 390 13.31 -20.69 -37.28
CA PRO A 390 13.73 -19.78 -36.22
C PRO A 390 15.12 -20.13 -35.69
N VAL A 391 15.94 -19.11 -35.45
CA VAL A 391 17.28 -19.25 -34.89
C VAL A 391 17.30 -18.65 -33.50
N GLN A 392 17.86 -19.36 -32.52
CA GLN A 392 18.07 -18.82 -31.17
C GLN A 392 19.15 -17.73 -31.24
N ASP A 393 18.85 -16.55 -30.70
CA ASP A 393 19.68 -15.36 -30.87
C ASP A 393 19.99 -14.61 -29.56
N GLY A 394 19.66 -15.22 -28.41
CA GLY A 394 19.89 -14.61 -27.11
C GLY A 394 19.02 -15.20 -26.02
N THR A 395 19.01 -14.52 -24.88
CA THR A 395 18.22 -14.90 -23.70
C THR A 395 17.56 -13.68 -23.07
N VAL A 396 16.43 -13.92 -22.39
CA VAL A 396 15.75 -12.96 -21.51
C VAL A 396 15.50 -13.63 -20.17
N GLU A 397 15.88 -12.97 -19.09
CA GLU A 397 15.46 -13.30 -17.73
C GLU A 397 14.37 -12.29 -17.32
N LEU A 398 13.21 -12.80 -16.95
CA LEU A 398 12.11 -12.03 -16.36
C LEU A 398 12.04 -12.33 -14.88
N THR A 399 12.00 -11.29 -14.05
CA THR A 399 11.82 -11.41 -12.61
C THR A 399 10.69 -10.49 -12.17
N PHE A 400 9.72 -11.00 -11.42
CA PHE A 400 8.58 -10.21 -10.94
C PHE A 400 8.68 -9.96 -9.44
N SER A 401 8.70 -8.70 -9.03
CA SER A 401 8.64 -8.32 -7.60
C SER A 401 7.20 -8.28 -7.06
N GLY A 402 6.21 -8.38 -7.96
CA GLY A 402 4.81 -8.54 -7.62
C GLY A 402 3.92 -8.58 -8.87
N CYS A 403 2.64 -8.31 -8.67
CA CYS A 403 1.65 -8.40 -9.75
C CYS A 403 1.66 -7.22 -10.73
N ASN A 404 2.36 -6.12 -10.42
CA ASN A 404 2.38 -4.90 -11.22
C ASN A 404 3.80 -4.41 -11.60
N SER A 405 4.84 -5.05 -11.09
CA SER A 405 6.25 -4.65 -11.27
C SER A 405 7.14 -5.84 -11.54
N GLY A 406 8.20 -5.62 -12.31
CA GLY A 406 9.23 -6.61 -12.59
C GLY A 406 10.39 -6.03 -13.38
N THR A 407 11.33 -6.90 -13.73
CA THR A 407 12.55 -6.56 -14.44
C THR A 407 12.79 -7.54 -15.60
N VAL A 408 13.27 -7.01 -16.71
CA VAL A 408 13.72 -7.76 -17.89
C VAL A 408 15.22 -7.58 -18.04
N VAL A 409 15.98 -8.65 -17.88
CA VAL A 409 17.42 -8.68 -18.20
C VAL A 409 17.60 -9.41 -19.52
N TYR A 410 18.29 -8.83 -20.49
CA TYR A 410 18.47 -9.42 -21.82
C TYR A 410 19.94 -9.49 -22.24
N ASP A 411 20.26 -10.52 -23.02
CA ASP A 411 21.53 -10.70 -23.75
C ASP A 411 21.24 -11.16 -25.18
N ILE A 412 21.64 -10.35 -26.17
CA ILE A 412 21.49 -10.60 -27.60
C ILE A 412 22.89 -10.57 -28.25
N PRO A 413 23.62 -11.71 -28.25
CA PRO A 413 25.02 -11.74 -28.67
C PRO A 413 25.26 -11.35 -30.12
N SER A 414 24.31 -11.62 -31.02
CA SER A 414 24.43 -11.29 -32.45
C SER A 414 24.51 -9.79 -32.71
N ALA A 415 23.86 -9.00 -31.87
CA ALA A 415 23.85 -7.54 -31.91
C ALA A 415 24.86 -6.91 -30.93
N GLY A 416 25.44 -7.69 -30.02
CA GLY A 416 26.30 -7.19 -28.95
C GLY A 416 25.55 -6.32 -27.95
N LEU A 417 24.26 -6.61 -27.72
CA LEU A 417 23.39 -5.86 -26.82
C LEU A 417 23.12 -6.65 -25.56
N THR A 418 23.34 -6.02 -24.41
CA THR A 418 22.94 -6.53 -23.10
C THR A 418 22.37 -5.38 -22.28
N GLY A 419 21.38 -5.64 -21.44
CA GLY A 419 20.81 -4.60 -20.60
C GLY A 419 19.74 -5.10 -19.66
N GLU A 420 19.19 -4.14 -18.91
CA GLU A 420 18.16 -4.33 -17.91
C GLU A 420 17.08 -3.27 -18.13
N ILE A 421 15.82 -3.67 -18.04
CA ILE A 421 14.65 -2.82 -18.24
C ILE A 421 13.66 -3.10 -17.11
N ALA A 422 13.41 -2.10 -16.27
CA ALA A 422 12.31 -2.16 -15.31
C ALA A 422 10.97 -2.07 -16.06
N ILE A 423 10.03 -2.94 -15.72
CA ILE A 423 8.74 -3.03 -16.38
C ILE A 423 7.58 -2.90 -15.39
N GLN A 424 6.51 -2.29 -15.87
CA GLN A 424 5.26 -2.09 -15.16
C GLN A 424 4.10 -2.48 -16.05
N ARG A 425 2.99 -2.89 -15.45
CA ARG A 425 1.81 -3.31 -16.20
C ARG A 425 1.10 -2.09 -16.80
N ILE A 426 0.57 -2.24 -18.01
CA ILE A 426 -0.19 -1.17 -18.67
C ILE A 426 -1.61 -1.06 -18.09
N VAL A 427 -2.21 -2.19 -17.73
CA VAL A 427 -3.59 -2.29 -17.24
C VAL A 427 -3.58 -3.05 -15.91
N LEU A 428 -4.39 -2.60 -14.95
CA LEU A 428 -4.40 -3.13 -13.57
C LEU A 428 -5.52 -4.16 -13.32
N ASP A 429 -6.30 -4.52 -14.34
CA ASP A 429 -7.48 -5.39 -14.20
C ASP A 429 -7.15 -6.83 -13.81
N ASN A 430 -5.96 -7.32 -14.17
CA ASN A 430 -5.47 -8.64 -13.80
C ASN A 430 -4.67 -8.67 -12.47
N VAL A 431 -4.42 -7.51 -11.84
CA VAL A 431 -3.64 -7.44 -10.59
C VAL A 431 -4.35 -8.24 -9.48
N ALA A 432 -5.65 -8.00 -9.28
CA ALA A 432 -6.43 -8.73 -8.27
C ALA A 432 -6.47 -10.24 -8.52
N LEU A 433 -6.47 -10.69 -9.78
CA LEU A 433 -6.38 -12.11 -10.12
C LEU A 433 -4.99 -12.66 -9.74
N CYS A 434 -3.93 -11.95 -10.10
CA CYS A 434 -2.56 -12.34 -9.79
C CYS A 434 -2.33 -12.43 -8.28
N GLU A 435 -2.85 -11.49 -7.49
CA GLU A 435 -2.71 -11.52 -6.02
C GLU A 435 -3.52 -12.65 -5.37
N SER A 436 -4.56 -13.15 -6.06
CA SER A 436 -5.41 -14.24 -5.55
C SER A 436 -4.90 -15.66 -5.81
N LEU A 437 -3.87 -15.81 -6.65
CA LEU A 437 -3.32 -17.10 -7.12
C LEU A 437 -1.93 -17.35 -6.51
#